data_AF-A0A7S0RJQ4-F1
#
_entry.id   AF-A0A7S0RJQ4-F1
#
_cell.length_a   1.000
_cell.length_b   1.000
_cell.length_c   1.000
_cell.angle_alpha   90.00
_cell.angle_beta   90.00
_cell.angle_gamma   90.00
#
_symmetry.space_group_name_H-M   'P 1'
#
loop_
_entity.id
_entity.type
_entity.pdbx_description
1 polymer ?
#
loop_
_entity_poly.entity_id
_entity_poly.type
_entity_poly.pdbx_seq_one_letter_code
_entity_poly.pdbx_strand_id
1 'polypeptide(L)'
;MAPAAGAGAGAGGGSGQQGAGAGSALTGVDVPAWRQQQLQLFERARQLYQQAISQEEDALTWSNLGDCLMQYAEALWGVARGQEAEEACRASLAAYETACSLTDAEDGGDLPGLLCNWGVGATTAAEHLADLGARGALLQQAVARLSACVGFTRGDPE
;
A
#
# COMPACT_ATOMS: atom_id res chain seq x y z
N MET A 1 4.40 52.82 56.00
CA MET A 1 4.94 51.50 56.42
C MET A 1 5.44 50.79 55.18
N ALA A 2 6.65 50.24 55.30
CA ALA A 2 7.50 49.66 54.26
C ALA A 2 7.01 48.26 53.76
N PRO A 3 7.68 47.64 52.75
CA PRO A 3 7.14 46.62 51.82
C PRO A 3 7.59 45.17 52.10
N ALA A 4 7.09 44.21 51.31
CA ALA A 4 7.74 42.92 51.00
C ALA A 4 7.18 42.44 49.64
N ALA A 5 7.90 42.24 48.53
CA ALA A 5 9.19 41.61 48.28
C ALA A 5 9.23 40.14 48.73
N GLY A 6 8.77 39.25 47.84
CA GLY A 6 8.98 37.81 47.91
C GLY A 6 9.62 37.34 46.61
N ALA A 7 10.95 37.29 46.59
CA ALA A 7 11.73 36.59 45.57
C ALA A 7 11.83 35.11 45.97
N GLY A 8 11.56 34.21 45.02
CA GLY A 8 11.80 32.78 45.14
C GLY A 8 12.46 32.29 43.86
N ALA A 9 13.79 32.17 43.92
CA ALA A 9 14.60 31.52 42.90
C ALA A 9 14.50 29.99 43.07
N GLY A 10 14.37 29.28 41.96
CA GLY A 10 14.49 27.82 41.88
C GLY A 10 15.08 27.45 40.53
N ALA A 11 16.40 27.28 40.48
CA ALA A 11 17.15 26.72 39.37
C ALA A 11 17.15 25.19 39.44
N GLY A 12 17.25 24.55 38.28
CA GLY A 12 17.50 23.12 38.10
C GLY A 12 16.49 22.53 37.10
N GLY A 13 16.86 21.93 35.97
CA GLY A 13 18.16 21.43 35.54
C GLY A 13 17.89 20.13 34.80
N GLY A 14 18.21 20.08 33.50
CA GLY A 14 18.23 18.85 32.69
C GLY A 14 16.84 18.24 32.43
N SER A 15 16.64 17.42 31.43
CA SER A 15 17.50 16.94 30.35
C SER A 15 16.63 15.93 29.62
N GLY A 16 16.58 16.02 28.30
CA GLY A 16 16.31 14.91 27.40
C GLY A 16 14.99 14.15 27.59
N GLN A 17 14.05 14.39 26.68
CA GLN A 17 13.58 13.31 25.82
C GLN A 17 12.95 13.91 24.57
N GLN A 18 13.83 14.23 23.61
CA GLN A 18 13.49 14.13 22.21
C GLN A 18 13.14 12.67 21.96
N GLY A 19 11.85 12.37 21.84
CA GLY A 19 11.40 11.13 21.21
C GLY A 19 11.71 11.23 19.72
N ALA A 20 12.97 11.01 19.36
CA ALA A 20 13.40 10.80 18.00
C ALA A 20 12.74 9.50 17.52
N GLY A 21 11.55 9.61 16.94
CA GLY A 21 11.01 8.58 16.06
C GLY A 21 12.00 8.40 14.92
N ALA A 22 12.53 7.19 14.78
CA ALA A 22 13.51 6.81 13.77
C ALA A 22 12.92 6.85 12.35
N GLY A 23 12.64 8.05 11.85
CA GLY A 23 12.63 8.33 10.43
C GLY A 23 14.06 8.71 10.06
N SER A 24 14.86 7.73 9.66
CA SER A 24 16.19 7.98 9.13
C SER A 24 16.05 8.89 7.92
N ALA A 25 16.30 10.19 8.12
CA ALA A 25 16.35 11.19 7.07
C ALA A 25 17.57 10.89 6.18
N LEU A 26 17.38 9.99 5.21
CA LEU A 26 18.27 9.84 4.06
C LEU A 26 17.98 10.96 3.06
N THR A 27 18.01 12.22 3.51
CA THR A 27 18.01 13.38 2.61
C THR A 27 19.43 13.51 2.05
N GLY A 28 19.77 12.68 1.07
CA GLY A 28 21.09 12.70 0.44
C GLY A 28 21.50 11.47 -0.36
N VAL A 29 20.64 10.45 -0.49
CA VAL A 29 20.93 9.36 -1.43
C VAL A 29 20.46 9.80 -2.80
N ASP A 30 21.40 10.05 -3.72
CA ASP A 30 21.07 10.21 -5.13
C ASP A 30 20.31 8.98 -5.59
N VAL A 31 19.01 9.15 -5.86
CA VAL A 31 18.19 8.09 -6.43
C VAL A 31 18.73 7.84 -7.84
N PRO A 32 19.23 6.62 -8.15
CA PRO A 32 19.80 6.33 -9.46
C PRO A 32 18.81 6.66 -10.59
N ALA A 33 19.31 7.14 -11.73
CA ALA A 33 18.47 7.53 -12.87
C ALA A 33 17.51 6.41 -13.32
N TRP A 34 17.92 5.13 -13.22
CA TRP A 34 17.08 3.99 -13.56
C TRP A 34 15.86 3.85 -12.64
N ARG A 35 15.96 4.22 -11.35
CA ARG A 35 14.82 4.25 -10.41
C ARG A 35 13.84 5.34 -10.78
N GLN A 36 14.33 6.53 -11.12
CA GLN A 36 13.49 7.63 -11.57
C GLN A 36 12.74 7.25 -12.86
N GLN A 37 13.44 6.65 -13.81
CA GLN A 37 12.84 6.15 -15.04
C GLN A 37 11.80 5.06 -14.77
N GLN A 38 12.08 4.13 -13.85
CA GLN A 38 11.13 3.10 -13.44
C GLN A 38 9.81 3.70 -12.91
N LEU A 39 9.89 4.69 -12.02
CA LEU A 39 8.71 5.37 -11.47
C LEU A 39 7.89 6.07 -12.57
N GLN A 40 8.55 6.73 -13.52
CA GLN A 40 7.89 7.36 -14.67
C GLN A 40 7.17 6.34 -15.56
N LEU A 41 7.78 5.16 -15.76
CA LEU A 41 7.16 4.09 -16.55
C LEU A 41 5.91 3.53 -15.87
N PHE A 42 5.93 3.34 -14.55
CA PHE A 42 4.74 2.93 -13.80
C PHE A 42 3.63 3.99 -13.84
N GLU A 43 3.96 5.27 -13.67
CA GLU A 43 2.99 6.35 -13.81
C GLU A 43 2.35 6.37 -15.20
N ARG A 44 3.14 6.15 -16.25
CA ARG A 44 2.63 6.06 -17.62
C ARG A 44 1.77 4.83 -17.83
N ALA A 45 2.17 3.66 -17.32
CA ALA A 45 1.40 2.44 -17.41
C ALA A 45 0.05 2.58 -16.69
N ARG A 46 0.04 3.16 -15.48
CA ARG A 46 -1.18 3.50 -14.73
C ARG A 46 -2.14 4.34 -15.57
N GLN A 47 -1.65 5.40 -16.22
CA GLN A 47 -2.48 6.25 -17.08
C GLN A 47 -3.10 5.47 -18.27
N LEU A 48 -2.31 4.58 -18.89
CA LEU A 48 -2.77 3.77 -20.02
C LEU A 48 -3.86 2.77 -19.59
N TYR A 49 -3.69 2.12 -18.44
CA TYR A 49 -4.73 1.24 -17.89
C TYR A 49 -6.00 2.01 -17.53
N GLN A 50 -5.88 3.17 -16.89
CA GLN A 50 -7.04 4.03 -16.59
C GLN A 50 -7.77 4.47 -17.87
N GLN A 51 -7.03 4.77 -18.93
CA GLN A 51 -7.61 5.08 -20.24
C GLN A 51 -8.29 3.86 -20.87
N ALA A 52 -7.71 2.66 -20.75
CA ALA A 52 -8.33 1.42 -21.23
C ALA A 52 -9.65 1.15 -20.50
N ILE A 53 -9.65 1.21 -19.17
CA ILE A 53 -10.85 1.05 -18.32
C ILE A 53 -11.95 2.05 -18.71
N SER A 54 -11.59 3.29 -19.06
CA SER A 54 -12.57 4.29 -19.48
C SER A 54 -13.23 4.00 -20.83
N GLN A 55 -12.62 3.14 -21.65
CA GLN A 55 -13.16 2.71 -22.95
C GLN A 55 -13.97 1.43 -22.82
N GLU A 56 -13.45 0.46 -22.06
CA GLU A 56 -14.09 -0.82 -21.79
C GLU A 56 -13.65 -1.31 -20.42
N GLU A 57 -14.62 -1.62 -19.57
CA GLU A 57 -14.38 -2.10 -18.22
C GLU A 57 -14.36 -3.63 -18.22
N ASP A 58 -13.20 -4.20 -17.90
CA ASP A 58 -13.02 -5.65 -17.77
C ASP A 58 -12.11 -6.01 -16.59
N ALA A 59 -12.30 -7.22 -16.07
CA ALA A 59 -11.60 -7.70 -14.88
C ALA A 59 -10.07 -7.78 -15.08
N LEU A 60 -9.61 -8.17 -16.27
CA LEU A 60 -8.18 -8.35 -16.57
C LEU A 60 -7.45 -7.00 -16.61
N THR A 61 -8.07 -5.97 -17.19
CA THR A 61 -7.49 -4.63 -17.19
C THR A 61 -7.41 -4.06 -15.77
N TRP A 62 -8.44 -4.26 -14.94
CA TRP A 62 -8.41 -3.90 -13.53
C TRP A 62 -7.34 -4.65 -12.74
N SER A 63 -7.15 -5.95 -12.97
CA SER A 63 -6.13 -6.73 -12.28
C SER A 63 -4.72 -6.29 -12.66
N ASN A 64 -4.49 -6.02 -13.94
CA ASN A 64 -3.22 -5.50 -14.44
C ASN A 64 -2.91 -4.10 -13.88
N LEU A 65 -3.93 -3.25 -13.72
CA LEU A 65 -3.78 -1.98 -13.01
C LEU A 65 -3.39 -2.21 -11.55
N GLY A 66 -4.00 -3.19 -10.87
CA GLY A 66 -3.64 -3.61 -9.52
C GLY A 66 -2.17 -3.98 -9.39
N ASP A 67 -1.67 -4.84 -10.28
CA ASP A 67 -0.27 -5.28 -10.31
C ASP A 67 0.69 -4.11 -10.57
N CYS A 68 0.36 -3.25 -11.54
CA CYS A 68 1.13 -2.06 -11.86
C CYS A 68 1.25 -1.11 -10.66
N LEU A 69 0.14 -0.89 -9.96
CA LEU A 69 0.10 -0.01 -8.78
C LEU A 69 0.85 -0.60 -7.58
N MET A 70 0.81 -1.93 -7.39
CA MET A 70 1.57 -2.59 -6.31
C MET A 70 3.08 -2.46 -6.55
N GLN A 71 3.54 -2.75 -7.77
CA GLN A 71 4.95 -2.59 -8.13
C GLN A 71 5.40 -1.12 -8.07
N TYR A 72 4.51 -0.18 -8.41
CA TYR A 72 4.77 1.25 -8.24
C TYR A 72 4.94 1.62 -6.76
N ALA A 73 4.09 1.10 -5.87
CA ALA A 73 4.21 1.29 -4.43
C ALA A 73 5.55 0.77 -3.89
N GLU A 74 5.96 -0.44 -4.27
CA GLU A 74 7.26 -1.02 -3.91
C GLU A 74 8.44 -0.14 -4.37
N ALA A 75 8.37 0.36 -5.61
CA ALA A 75 9.39 1.26 -6.14
C ALA A 75 9.46 2.58 -5.34
N LEU A 76 8.31 3.14 -4.96
CA LEU A 76 8.18 4.36 -4.15
C LEU A 76 8.72 4.17 -2.73
N TRP A 77 8.40 3.06 -2.05
CA TRP A 77 8.97 2.75 -0.73
C TRP A 77 10.49 2.68 -0.79
N GLY A 78 11.04 2.05 -1.81
CA GLY A 78 12.49 1.93 -1.93
C GLY A 78 13.23 3.24 -2.22
N VAL A 79 12.52 4.33 -2.57
CA VAL A 79 13.09 5.70 -2.69
C VAL A 79 12.58 6.63 -1.58
N ALA A 80 12.08 6.08 -0.48
CA ALA A 80 11.57 6.81 0.69
C ALA A 80 10.37 7.75 0.40
N ARG A 81 9.56 7.45 -0.63
CA ARG A 81 8.29 8.13 -0.94
C ARG A 81 7.09 7.39 -0.33
N GLY A 82 7.14 7.19 1.00
CA GLY A 82 6.21 6.29 1.71
C GLY A 82 4.73 6.66 1.61
N GLN A 83 4.38 7.95 1.69
CA GLN A 83 2.97 8.38 1.59
C GLN A 83 2.36 8.07 0.22
N GLU A 84 3.12 8.33 -0.85
CA GLU A 84 2.69 8.03 -2.22
C GLU A 84 2.62 6.53 -2.46
N ALA A 85 3.53 5.76 -1.85
CA ALA A 85 3.48 4.30 -1.89
C ALA A 85 2.21 3.74 -1.21
N GLU A 86 1.83 4.27 -0.05
CA GLU A 86 0.59 3.89 0.63
C GLU A 86 -0.66 4.22 -0.20
N GLU A 87 -0.67 5.36 -0.90
CA GLU A 87 -1.74 5.72 -1.82
C GLU A 87 -1.84 4.75 -3.01
N ALA A 88 -0.70 4.46 -3.65
CA ALA A 88 -0.62 3.50 -4.74
C ALA A 88 -1.06 2.09 -4.30
N CYS A 89 -0.66 1.68 -3.10
CA CYS A 89 -1.05 0.42 -2.50
C CYS A 89 -2.57 0.33 -2.25
N ARG A 90 -3.19 1.36 -1.64
CA ARG A 90 -4.64 1.39 -1.47
C ARG A 90 -5.37 1.32 -2.82
N ALA A 91 -4.87 2.02 -3.83
CA ALA A 91 -5.43 1.99 -5.17
C ALA A 91 -5.27 0.60 -5.83
N SER A 92 -4.16 -0.09 -5.61
CA SER A 92 -3.93 -1.46 -6.08
C SER A 92 -4.94 -2.45 -5.49
N LEU A 93 -5.13 -2.44 -4.17
CA LEU A 93 -6.08 -3.32 -3.50
C LEU A 93 -7.53 -3.04 -3.93
N ALA A 94 -7.89 -1.77 -4.14
CA ALA A 94 -9.18 -1.41 -4.70
C ALA A 94 -9.33 -1.93 -6.14
N ALA A 95 -8.27 -1.87 -6.96
CA ALA A 95 -8.29 -2.36 -8.33
C ALA A 95 -8.53 -3.88 -8.41
N TYR A 96 -7.87 -4.72 -7.59
CA TYR A 96 -8.22 -6.15 -7.63
C TYR A 96 -9.56 -6.46 -6.99
N GLU A 97 -10.05 -5.67 -6.03
CA GLU A 97 -11.42 -5.84 -5.52
C GLU A 97 -12.43 -5.61 -6.66
N THR A 98 -12.24 -4.56 -7.47
CA THR A 98 -13.05 -4.32 -8.67
C THR A 98 -12.91 -5.48 -9.66
N ALA A 99 -11.69 -5.95 -9.94
CA ALA A 99 -11.46 -7.09 -10.82
C ALA A 99 -12.22 -8.35 -10.35
N CYS A 100 -12.15 -8.67 -9.05
CA CYS A 100 -12.90 -9.78 -8.46
C CYS A 100 -14.41 -9.60 -8.63
N SER A 101 -14.93 -8.39 -8.47
CA SER A 101 -16.36 -8.11 -8.61
C SER A 101 -16.89 -8.22 -10.04
N LEU A 102 -16.02 -8.01 -11.03
CA LEU A 102 -16.35 -8.11 -12.46
C LEU A 102 -16.16 -9.52 -13.01
N THR A 103 -15.55 -10.41 -12.24
CA THR A 103 -15.23 -11.76 -12.70
C THR A 103 -16.39 -12.69 -12.44
N ASP A 104 -16.96 -13.21 -13.52
CA ASP A 104 -17.87 -14.34 -13.46
C ASP A 104 -17.07 -15.65 -13.46
N ALA A 105 -17.05 -16.31 -12.31
CA ALA A 105 -16.37 -17.59 -12.15
C ALA A 105 -17.09 -18.74 -12.88
N GLU A 106 -18.39 -18.59 -13.17
CA GLU A 106 -19.19 -19.58 -13.92
C GLU A 106 -18.88 -19.51 -15.42
N ASP A 107 -18.55 -18.32 -15.94
CA ASP A 107 -18.16 -18.09 -17.35
C ASP A 107 -16.65 -18.27 -17.62
N GLY A 108 -15.94 -18.95 -16.71
CA GLY A 108 -14.52 -19.28 -16.89
C GLY A 108 -13.55 -18.14 -16.57
N GLY A 109 -14.00 -17.11 -15.85
CA GLY A 109 -13.12 -16.09 -15.31
C GLY A 109 -12.14 -16.62 -14.26
N ASP A 110 -10.94 -16.05 -14.21
CA ASP A 110 -9.87 -16.47 -13.29
C ASP A 110 -10.00 -15.82 -11.90
N LEU A 111 -11.14 -16.05 -11.24
CA LEU A 111 -11.36 -15.56 -9.88
C LEU A 111 -10.27 -16.05 -8.89
N PRO A 112 -9.79 -17.31 -8.95
CA PRO A 112 -8.68 -17.76 -8.10
C PRO A 112 -7.41 -16.94 -8.29
N GLY A 113 -6.99 -16.70 -9.54
CA GLY A 113 -5.82 -15.86 -9.83
C GLY A 113 -5.95 -14.46 -9.27
N LEU A 114 -7.13 -13.84 -9.38
CA LEU A 114 -7.40 -12.50 -8.84
C LEU A 114 -7.35 -12.45 -7.31
N LEU A 115 -7.95 -13.45 -6.65
CA LEU A 115 -7.90 -13.59 -5.19
C LEU A 115 -6.46 -13.81 -4.71
N CYS A 116 -5.67 -14.57 -5.46
CA CYS A 116 -4.24 -14.77 -5.20
C CYS A 116 -3.48 -13.43 -5.30
N ASN A 117 -3.63 -12.70 -6.40
CA ASN A 117 -2.96 -11.42 -6.62
C ASN A 117 -3.31 -10.41 -5.52
N TRP A 118 -4.59 -10.29 -5.16
CA TRP A 118 -5.02 -9.41 -4.07
C TRP A 118 -4.41 -9.83 -2.72
N GLY A 119 -4.40 -11.13 -2.41
CA GLY A 119 -3.84 -11.65 -1.17
C GLY A 119 -2.33 -11.43 -1.05
N VAL A 120 -1.59 -11.65 -2.13
CA VAL A 120 -0.14 -11.35 -2.21
C VAL A 120 0.09 -9.85 -2.06
N GLY A 121 -0.64 -9.02 -2.81
CA GLY A 121 -0.54 -7.56 -2.71
C GLY A 121 -0.82 -7.03 -1.31
N ALA A 122 -1.82 -7.59 -0.61
CA ALA A 122 -2.13 -7.25 0.78
C ALA A 122 -1.00 -7.66 1.74
N THR A 123 -0.30 -8.75 1.44
CA THR A 123 0.88 -9.17 2.22
C THR A 123 2.04 -8.19 2.04
N THR A 124 2.38 -7.83 0.80
CA THR A 124 3.38 -6.81 0.47
C THR A 124 3.06 -5.49 1.18
N ALA A 125 1.82 -5.02 1.06
CA ALA A 125 1.34 -3.82 1.73
C ALA A 125 1.56 -3.83 3.25
N ALA A 126 1.26 -4.96 3.88
CA ALA A 126 1.37 -5.12 5.33
C ALA A 126 2.82 -5.02 5.83
N GLU A 127 3.81 -5.44 5.04
CA GLU A 127 5.24 -5.33 5.39
C GLU A 127 5.68 -3.89 5.62
N HIS A 128 5.05 -2.95 4.91
CA HIS A 128 5.38 -1.53 4.95
C HIS A 128 4.54 -0.70 5.95
N LEU A 129 3.50 -1.28 6.56
CA LEU A 129 2.69 -0.58 7.57
C LEU A 129 3.38 -0.53 8.93
N ALA A 130 3.56 0.66 9.50
CA ALA A 130 4.12 0.83 10.84
C ALA A 130 3.14 0.47 11.97
N ASP A 131 1.84 0.70 11.74
CA ASP A 131 0.79 0.39 12.71
C ASP A 131 0.51 -1.12 12.74
N LEU A 132 0.76 -1.75 13.89
CA LEU A 132 0.61 -3.20 14.05
C LEU A 132 -0.86 -3.65 13.95
N GLY A 133 -1.81 -2.79 14.34
CA GLY A 133 -3.24 -3.09 14.24
C GLY A 133 -3.69 -3.17 12.78
N ALA A 134 -3.37 -2.13 12.00
CA ALA A 134 -3.63 -2.06 10.57
C ALA A 134 -2.91 -3.17 9.81
N ARG A 135 -1.64 -3.45 10.15
CA ARG A 135 -0.88 -4.59 9.61
C ARG A 135 -1.61 -5.91 9.88
N GLY A 136 -2.03 -6.16 11.12
CA GLY A 136 -2.76 -7.36 11.49
C GLY A 136 -4.09 -7.52 10.74
N ALA A 137 -4.86 -6.43 10.62
CA ALA A 137 -6.12 -6.42 9.88
C ALA A 137 -5.91 -6.71 8.38
N LEU A 138 -4.84 -6.18 7.78
CA LEU A 138 -4.54 -6.42 6.38
C LEU A 138 -4.03 -7.84 6.11
N LEU A 139 -3.23 -8.40 7.02
CA LEU A 139 -2.80 -9.80 6.95
C LEU A 139 -3.99 -10.77 7.10
N GLN A 140 -4.95 -10.47 7.98
CA GLN A 140 -6.17 -11.28 8.10
C GLN A 140 -6.98 -11.28 6.80
N GLN A 141 -7.08 -10.12 6.16
CA GLN A 141 -7.69 -10.00 4.85
C GLN A 141 -6.93 -10.81 3.77
N ALA A 142 -5.59 -10.73 3.74
CA ALA A 142 -4.76 -11.52 2.84
C ALA A 142 -5.00 -13.02 3.02
N VAL A 143 -5.02 -13.50 4.26
CA VAL A 143 -5.34 -14.90 4.59
C VAL A 143 -6.73 -15.29 4.09
N ALA A 144 -7.74 -14.43 4.26
CA ALA A 144 -9.09 -14.71 3.79
C ALA A 144 -9.14 -14.88 2.27
N ARG A 145 -8.50 -13.99 1.49
CA ARG A 145 -8.48 -14.11 0.02
C ARG A 145 -7.67 -15.30 -0.47
N LEU A 146 -6.49 -15.56 0.10
CA LEU A 146 -5.68 -16.73 -0.25
C LEU A 146 -6.40 -18.04 0.10
N SER A 147 -7.11 -18.08 1.23
CA SER A 147 -7.93 -19.24 1.59
C SER A 147 -9.06 -19.45 0.60
N ALA A 148 -9.73 -18.38 0.16
CA ALA A 148 -10.77 -18.43 -0.87
C ALA A 148 -10.20 -18.88 -2.23
N CYS A 149 -9.00 -18.42 -2.61
CA CYS A 149 -8.29 -18.88 -3.80
C CYS A 149 -8.04 -20.40 -3.76
N VAL A 150 -7.51 -20.92 -2.66
CA VAL A 150 -7.20 -22.35 -2.50
C VAL A 150 -8.46 -23.21 -2.40
N GLY A 151 -9.50 -22.68 -1.76
CA GLY A 151 -10.79 -23.36 -1.61
C GLY A 151 -11.69 -23.30 -2.84
N PHE A 152 -11.29 -22.57 -3.88
CA PHE A 152 -12.12 -22.43 -5.08
C PHE A 152 -12.23 -23.75 -5.83
N THR A 153 -13.47 -24.16 -6.08
CA THR A 153 -13.81 -25.27 -6.96
C THR A 153 -14.72 -24.73 -8.06
N ARG A 154 -14.33 -24.91 -9.32
CA ARG A 154 -15.22 -24.62 -10.45
C ARG A 154 -16.42 -25.57 -10.32
N GLY A 155 -17.63 -25.02 -10.21
CA GLY A 155 -18.84 -25.85 -10.20
C GLY A 155 -18.95 -26.54 -11.55
N ASP A 156 -18.76 -27.85 -11.60
CA ASP A 156 -19.25 -28.64 -12.72
C ASP A 156 -20.78 -28.64 -12.63
N PRO A 157 -21.52 -28.33 -13.72
CA PRO A 157 -22.96 -28.51 -13.72
C PRO A 157 -23.25 -30.01 -13.60
N GLU A 158 -23.98 -30.41 -12.55
CA GLU A 158 -24.58 -31.76 -12.42
C GLU A 158 -25.63 -32.04 -13.51
#